data_AF-A0A150RWJ5-F1
#
_entry.id   AF-A0A150RWJ5-F1
#
_cell.length_a   1.000
_cell.length_b   1.000
_cell.length_c   1.000
_cell.angle_alpha   90.00
_cell.angle_beta   90.00
_cell.angle_gamma   90.00
#
_symmetry.space_group_name_H-M   'P 1'
#
loop_
_entity.id
_entity.type
_entity.pdbx_description
1 polymer ?
#
loop_
_entity_poly.entity_id
_entity_poly.type
_entity_poly.pdbx_seq_one_letter_code
_entity_poly.pdbx_strand_id
1 'polypeptide(L)'
;PWAPPPPQEVASLLIGNATETEQLFRVRRLRGSARVDCSVMLADPEGALSRDLFENAETWLIAPGRALPLDNAGCDAYLIDADGLPLTLLAWSAEQFPEDLLVTTTDNSLPGRMIALQRDGARLALAEHPAVFDAPPAERRPPAEACGVSVKGSRLDWTVPVSEAAVLTGIMSSPDGCHALALDRGEIFFLCAPAEAIPFSAGDLLHLTPVEIDGGVYPERPENERAFARGIHIESETHAVLVLRGNVLARGSMIGRQPSVDFRAELTPLKGCRGFHDACGSLVEPLEVSLLGDGVSGVVSLRAGESAALAEGAETLLVVRAEDMPVRNAECFTAPIDQPRLLESIWIAAAPAP
;
A
#
# COMPACT_ATOMS: atom_id res chain seq x y z
N PRO A 1 -48.43 -27.31 -19.41
CA PRO A 1 -47.39 -27.83 -18.51
C PRO A 1 -46.50 -26.70 -18.01
N TRP A 2 -46.50 -26.44 -16.70
CA TRP A 2 -45.61 -25.45 -16.07
C TRP A 2 -44.25 -26.12 -15.87
N ALA A 3 -43.25 -25.74 -16.67
CA ALA A 3 -41.88 -26.16 -16.43
C ALA A 3 -41.30 -25.25 -15.32
N PRO A 4 -40.56 -25.79 -14.34
CA PRO A 4 -39.89 -24.96 -13.35
C PRO A 4 -38.91 -24.01 -14.05
N PRO A 5 -38.72 -22.78 -13.53
CA PRO A 5 -37.72 -21.87 -14.08
C PRO A 5 -36.32 -22.50 -14.00
N PRO A 6 -35.44 -22.17 -14.94
CA PRO A 6 -34.07 -22.68 -14.91
C PRO A 6 -33.36 -22.20 -13.63
N PRO A 7 -32.40 -22.98 -13.12
CA PRO A 7 -31.68 -22.62 -11.90
C PRO A 7 -30.89 -21.32 -12.08
N GLN A 8 -30.95 -20.46 -11.09
CA GLN A 8 -30.35 -19.12 -11.11
C GLN A 8 -29.61 -18.86 -9.80
N GLU A 9 -28.53 -18.07 -9.87
CA GLU A 9 -27.72 -17.64 -8.74
C GLU A 9 -27.35 -16.17 -8.92
N VAL A 10 -27.13 -15.45 -7.81
CA VAL A 10 -26.61 -14.07 -7.87
C VAL A 10 -25.12 -14.15 -8.18
N ALA A 11 -24.71 -13.52 -9.28
CA ALA A 11 -23.32 -13.54 -9.75
C ALA A 11 -23.04 -12.37 -10.70
N SER A 12 -21.76 -12.04 -10.87
CA SER A 12 -21.31 -11.11 -11.91
C SER A 12 -20.93 -11.83 -13.20
N LEU A 13 -20.26 -12.97 -13.07
CA LEU A 13 -19.79 -13.78 -14.19
C LEU A 13 -20.04 -15.26 -13.89
N LEU A 14 -20.10 -16.06 -14.95
CA LEU A 14 -20.26 -17.51 -14.89
C LEU A 14 -19.12 -18.18 -15.67
N ILE A 15 -18.58 -19.28 -15.16
CA ILE A 15 -17.76 -20.21 -15.97
C ILE A 15 -18.66 -21.37 -16.39
N GLY A 16 -19.01 -21.43 -17.67
CA GLY A 16 -19.89 -22.46 -18.23
C GLY A 16 -19.10 -23.69 -18.71
N ASN A 17 -19.40 -24.88 -18.19
CA ASN A 17 -18.82 -26.12 -18.72
C ASN A 17 -19.52 -26.52 -20.02
N ALA A 18 -18.97 -26.08 -21.16
CA ALA A 18 -19.44 -26.44 -22.49
C ALA A 18 -18.83 -27.76 -23.01
N THR A 19 -18.15 -28.52 -22.15
CA THR A 19 -17.62 -29.85 -22.49
C THR A 19 -18.64 -30.94 -22.21
N GLU A 20 -18.42 -32.12 -22.77
CA GLU A 20 -19.29 -33.30 -22.58
C GLU A 20 -19.03 -34.06 -21.27
N THR A 21 -18.00 -33.66 -20.50
CA THR A 21 -17.58 -34.33 -19.26
C THR A 21 -17.61 -33.40 -18.07
N GLU A 22 -17.76 -33.96 -16.87
CA GLU A 22 -17.62 -33.19 -15.63
C GLU A 22 -16.19 -32.63 -15.52
N GLN A 23 -16.08 -31.43 -14.95
CA GLN A 23 -14.81 -30.73 -14.79
C GLN A 23 -14.61 -30.32 -13.35
N LEU A 24 -13.43 -30.64 -12.82
CA LEU A 24 -13.02 -30.28 -11.47
C LEU A 24 -12.20 -28.99 -11.52
N PHE A 25 -12.77 -27.90 -11.02
CA PHE A 25 -12.14 -26.61 -10.90
C PHE A 25 -11.54 -26.40 -9.52
N ARG A 26 -10.41 -25.73 -9.47
CA ARG A 26 -9.82 -25.14 -8.27
C ARG A 26 -9.90 -23.64 -8.43
N VAL A 27 -10.60 -22.98 -7.50
CA VAL A 27 -10.90 -21.55 -7.54
C VAL A 27 -10.34 -20.91 -6.29
N ARG A 28 -9.48 -19.90 -6.46
CA ARG A 28 -8.93 -19.09 -5.38
C ARG A 28 -9.46 -17.67 -5.56
N ARG A 29 -10.23 -17.16 -4.60
CA ARG A 29 -10.64 -15.76 -4.57
C ARG A 29 -9.53 -14.90 -3.97
N LEU A 30 -9.53 -13.59 -4.25
CA LEU A 30 -8.80 -12.64 -3.42
C LEU A 30 -9.18 -12.79 -1.93
N ARG A 31 -8.19 -12.65 -1.05
CA ARG A 31 -8.41 -12.63 0.39
C ARG A 31 -9.35 -11.50 0.78
N GLY A 32 -10.23 -11.72 1.75
CA GLY A 32 -11.06 -10.64 2.32
C GLY A 32 -10.26 -9.48 2.94
N SER A 33 -8.99 -9.71 3.28
CA SER A 33 -8.04 -8.70 3.73
C SER A 33 -7.41 -7.89 2.59
N ALA A 34 -7.54 -8.32 1.34
CA ALA A 34 -7.05 -7.57 0.20
C ALA A 34 -7.85 -6.27 0.04
N ARG A 35 -7.14 -5.19 -0.30
CA ARG A 35 -7.70 -3.89 -0.66
C ARG A 35 -7.11 -3.52 -2.01
N VAL A 36 -7.97 -3.24 -2.98
CA VAL A 36 -7.60 -3.15 -4.38
C VAL A 36 -8.19 -1.87 -4.97
N ASP A 37 -7.33 -1.01 -5.52
CA ASP A 37 -7.76 0.03 -6.45
C ASP A 37 -8.08 -0.60 -7.81
N CYS A 38 -9.37 -0.59 -8.18
CA CYS A 38 -9.83 -1.17 -9.44
C CYS A 38 -9.16 -0.57 -10.66
N SER A 39 -8.88 0.73 -10.65
CA SER A 39 -8.32 1.40 -11.82
C SER A 39 -6.90 0.91 -12.08
N VAL A 40 -6.12 0.70 -11.02
CA VAL A 40 -4.77 0.13 -11.10
C VAL A 40 -4.82 -1.35 -11.46
N MET A 41 -5.63 -2.15 -10.75
CA MET A 41 -5.74 -3.58 -11.02
C MET A 41 -6.18 -3.86 -12.46
N LEU A 42 -7.19 -3.17 -12.98
CA LEU A 42 -7.71 -3.44 -14.32
C LEU A 42 -6.84 -2.87 -15.44
N ALA A 43 -5.95 -1.92 -15.14
CA ALA A 43 -4.97 -1.42 -16.11
C ALA A 43 -3.83 -2.43 -16.35
N ASP A 44 -3.42 -3.16 -15.32
CA ASP A 44 -2.40 -4.22 -15.40
C ASP A 44 -2.70 -5.37 -14.40
N PRO A 45 -3.67 -6.26 -14.69
CA PRO A 45 -4.09 -7.30 -13.74
C PRO A 45 -2.97 -8.28 -13.38
N GLU A 46 -2.11 -8.56 -14.34
CA GLU A 46 -1.01 -9.52 -14.22
C GLU A 46 0.15 -8.97 -13.38
N GLY A 47 0.42 -7.66 -13.51
CA GLY A 47 1.45 -6.96 -12.75
C GLY A 47 0.97 -6.46 -11.38
N ALA A 48 -0.32 -6.12 -11.23
CA ALA A 48 -0.83 -5.54 -10.00
C ALA A 48 -1.07 -6.58 -8.90
N LEU A 49 -1.44 -7.80 -9.25
CA LEU A 49 -1.78 -8.85 -8.28
C LEU A 49 -0.62 -9.83 -8.08
N SER A 50 -0.29 -10.16 -6.82
CA SER A 50 0.53 -11.34 -6.51
C SER A 50 -0.36 -12.55 -6.21
N ARG A 51 0.17 -13.77 -6.44
CA ARG A 51 -0.52 -15.02 -6.07
C ARG A 51 -0.76 -15.13 -4.57
N ASP A 52 0.04 -14.44 -3.74
CA ASP A 52 -0.06 -14.46 -2.28
C ASP A 52 -1.30 -13.71 -1.77
N LEU A 53 -1.89 -12.85 -2.60
CA LEU A 53 -3.15 -12.14 -2.31
C LEU A 53 -4.40 -13.04 -2.40
N PHE A 54 -4.26 -14.27 -2.89
CA PHE A 54 -5.38 -15.19 -3.06
C PHE A 54 -5.49 -16.17 -1.90
N GLU A 55 -6.72 -16.60 -1.62
CA GLU A 55 -7.03 -17.61 -0.63
C GLU A 55 -6.63 -19.02 -1.08
N ASN A 56 -6.82 -19.98 -0.19
CA ASN A 56 -6.69 -21.38 -0.54
C ASN A 56 -7.73 -21.75 -1.60
N ALA A 57 -7.39 -22.74 -2.43
CA ALA A 57 -8.30 -23.18 -3.48
C ALA A 57 -9.51 -23.92 -2.91
N GLU A 58 -10.69 -23.43 -3.27
CA GLU A 58 -11.93 -24.18 -3.18
C GLU A 58 -12.09 -25.06 -4.41
N THR A 59 -12.60 -26.27 -4.23
CA THR A 59 -12.76 -27.23 -5.32
C THR A 59 -14.22 -27.38 -5.69
N TRP A 60 -14.51 -27.20 -6.97
CA TRP A 60 -15.86 -27.21 -7.54
C TRP A 60 -15.96 -28.26 -8.65
N LEU A 61 -16.98 -29.10 -8.60
CA LEU A 61 -17.28 -30.04 -9.69
C LEU A 61 -18.43 -29.47 -10.54
N ILE A 62 -18.17 -29.21 -11.82
CA ILE A 62 -19.14 -28.63 -12.73
C ILE A 62 -19.57 -29.67 -13.76
N ALA A 63 -20.84 -30.06 -13.72
CA ALA A 63 -21.42 -30.98 -14.69
C ALA A 63 -21.52 -30.37 -16.10
N PRO A 64 -21.54 -31.18 -17.18
CA PRO A 64 -21.82 -30.70 -18.53
C PRO A 64 -23.08 -29.84 -18.59
N GLY A 65 -23.00 -28.71 -19.28
CA GLY A 65 -24.11 -27.77 -19.46
C GLY A 65 -24.45 -26.95 -18.22
N ARG A 66 -23.68 -27.05 -17.13
CA ARG A 66 -23.80 -26.22 -15.93
C ARG A 66 -22.71 -25.16 -15.88
N ALA A 67 -22.94 -24.13 -15.08
CA ALA A 67 -21.99 -23.06 -14.88
C ALA A 67 -21.72 -22.80 -13.40
N LEU A 68 -20.47 -22.45 -13.10
CA LEU A 68 -20.04 -21.98 -11.78
C LEU A 68 -20.27 -20.47 -11.69
N PRO A 69 -21.09 -19.98 -10.74
CA PRO A 69 -21.23 -18.55 -10.47
C PRO A 69 -20.00 -17.98 -9.77
N LEU A 70 -19.62 -16.76 -10.18
CA LEU A 70 -18.60 -15.95 -9.53
C LEU A 70 -19.20 -14.61 -9.12
N ASP A 71 -19.16 -14.31 -7.83
CA ASP A 71 -19.70 -13.09 -7.22
C ASP A 71 -18.69 -11.92 -7.31
N ASN A 72 -19.18 -10.72 -6.96
CA ASN A 72 -18.40 -9.49 -7.06
C ASN A 72 -18.74 -8.51 -5.93
N ALA A 73 -17.81 -8.36 -4.99
CA ALA A 73 -17.86 -7.41 -3.90
C ALA A 73 -17.29 -6.01 -4.26
N GLY A 74 -17.23 -5.66 -5.55
CA GLY A 74 -16.86 -4.33 -6.06
C GLY A 74 -15.70 -4.38 -7.04
N CYS A 75 -14.56 -4.91 -6.60
CA CYS A 75 -13.40 -5.25 -7.41
C CYS A 75 -12.93 -6.63 -7.00
N ASP A 76 -13.11 -7.61 -7.88
CA ASP A 76 -12.79 -8.99 -7.55
C ASP A 76 -11.89 -9.60 -8.60
N ALA A 77 -11.11 -10.56 -8.12
CA ALA A 77 -10.28 -11.39 -8.96
C ALA A 77 -10.24 -12.83 -8.42
N TYR A 78 -10.07 -13.77 -9.35
CA TYR A 78 -10.01 -15.19 -9.08
C TYR A 78 -8.85 -15.82 -9.84
N LEU A 79 -8.08 -16.66 -9.17
CA LEU A 79 -7.20 -17.62 -9.84
C LEU A 79 -7.93 -18.93 -9.99
N ILE A 80 -8.09 -19.37 -11.23
CA ILE A 80 -8.77 -20.60 -11.57
C ILE A 80 -7.83 -21.53 -12.31
N ASP A 81 -7.92 -22.81 -11.99
CA ASP A 81 -7.24 -23.86 -12.73
C ASP A 81 -8.07 -25.15 -12.69
N ALA A 82 -7.84 -26.03 -13.66
CA ALA A 82 -8.49 -27.34 -13.78
C ALA A 82 -7.51 -28.30 -14.46
N ASP A 83 -7.82 -29.60 -14.49
CA ASP A 83 -6.97 -30.54 -15.23
C ASP A 83 -6.98 -30.20 -16.73
N GLY A 84 -5.79 -29.95 -17.30
CA GLY A 84 -5.64 -29.50 -18.68
C GLY A 84 -5.96 -28.02 -18.94
N LEU A 85 -6.38 -27.23 -17.94
CA LEU A 85 -6.52 -25.77 -18.01
C LEU A 85 -5.31 -25.10 -17.31
N PRO A 86 -4.54 -24.23 -17.97
CA PRO A 86 -3.50 -23.47 -17.29
C PRO A 86 -4.09 -22.61 -16.16
N LEU A 87 -3.27 -22.22 -15.19
CA LEU A 87 -3.69 -21.25 -14.19
C LEU A 87 -4.03 -19.94 -14.90
N THR A 88 -5.26 -19.48 -14.71
CA THR A 88 -5.82 -18.30 -15.38
C THR A 88 -6.33 -17.32 -14.34
N LEU A 89 -6.10 -16.03 -14.59
CA LEU A 89 -6.67 -14.95 -13.79
C LEU A 89 -7.98 -14.51 -14.40
N LEU A 90 -9.00 -14.41 -13.56
CA LEU A 90 -10.20 -13.64 -13.86
C LEU A 90 -10.18 -12.37 -13.03
N ALA A 91 -10.38 -11.19 -13.63
CA ALA A 91 -10.41 -9.92 -12.91
C ALA A 91 -11.43 -8.95 -13.52
N TRP A 92 -12.22 -8.27 -12.68
CA TRP A 92 -13.22 -7.31 -13.14
C TRP A 92 -13.66 -6.32 -12.04
N SER A 93 -14.40 -5.28 -12.44
CA SER A 93 -15.13 -4.39 -11.52
C SER A 93 -16.64 -4.57 -11.63
N ALA A 94 -17.36 -4.15 -10.58
CA ALA A 94 -18.83 -4.07 -10.57
C ALA A 94 -19.39 -3.07 -11.59
N GLU A 95 -18.60 -2.11 -12.04
CA GLU A 95 -19.00 -1.21 -13.13
C GLU A 95 -19.04 -1.92 -14.48
N GLN A 96 -18.06 -2.78 -14.75
CA GLN A 96 -18.00 -3.57 -15.99
C GLN A 96 -19.02 -4.72 -15.96
N PHE A 97 -19.08 -5.42 -14.82
CA PHE A 97 -19.91 -6.60 -14.63
C PHE A 97 -20.62 -6.54 -13.27
N PRO A 98 -21.74 -5.79 -13.15
CA PRO A 98 -22.51 -5.74 -11.92
C PRO A 98 -23.15 -7.10 -11.61
N GLU A 99 -23.37 -7.40 -10.33
CA GLU A 99 -24.08 -8.61 -9.92
C GLU A 99 -25.52 -8.60 -10.43
N ASP A 100 -25.99 -9.75 -10.91
CA ASP A 100 -27.35 -9.97 -11.37
C ASP A 100 -27.76 -11.42 -11.09
N LEU A 101 -29.04 -11.74 -11.23
CA LEU A 101 -29.56 -13.08 -11.14
C LEU A 101 -29.33 -13.82 -12.46
N LEU A 102 -28.26 -14.62 -12.52
CA LEU A 102 -27.80 -15.28 -13.74
C LEU A 102 -28.25 -16.75 -13.79
N VAL A 103 -28.67 -17.21 -14.98
CA VAL A 103 -29.02 -18.61 -15.22
C VAL A 103 -27.76 -19.48 -15.26
N THR A 104 -27.69 -20.51 -14.42
CA THR A 104 -26.50 -21.39 -14.26
C THR A 104 -26.48 -22.59 -15.22
N THR A 105 -27.10 -22.43 -16.39
CA THR A 105 -27.10 -23.41 -17.49
C THR A 105 -26.51 -22.78 -18.75
N THR A 106 -25.74 -23.53 -19.53
CA THR A 106 -25.05 -23.02 -20.73
C THR A 106 -26.00 -22.66 -21.87
N ASP A 107 -27.15 -23.33 -21.97
CA ASP A 107 -28.02 -23.23 -23.15
C ASP A 107 -28.81 -21.91 -23.24
N ASN A 108 -28.93 -21.19 -22.13
CA ASN A 108 -29.68 -19.93 -22.02
C ASN A 108 -28.88 -18.87 -21.26
N SER A 109 -27.57 -18.80 -21.53
CA SER A 109 -26.68 -17.85 -20.88
C SER A 109 -26.83 -16.43 -21.44
N LEU A 110 -26.68 -15.43 -20.56
CA LEU A 110 -26.56 -14.04 -20.98
C LEU A 110 -25.22 -13.81 -21.71
N PRO A 111 -25.23 -13.27 -22.95
CA PRO A 111 -24.01 -12.98 -23.69
C PRO A 111 -23.07 -12.05 -22.91
N GLY A 112 -21.77 -12.34 -22.93
CA GLY A 112 -20.77 -11.55 -22.20
C GLY A 112 -20.80 -11.70 -20.67
N ARG A 113 -21.65 -12.58 -20.12
CA ARG A 113 -21.63 -12.94 -18.69
C ARG A 113 -21.17 -14.37 -18.45
N MET A 114 -21.14 -15.18 -19.50
CA MET A 114 -20.65 -16.56 -19.42
C MET A 114 -19.33 -16.70 -20.18
N ILE A 115 -18.31 -17.15 -19.47
CA ILE A 115 -17.01 -17.56 -19.99
C ILE A 115 -17.11 -19.07 -20.24
N ALA A 116 -17.15 -19.47 -21.50
CA ALA A 116 -17.26 -20.89 -21.85
C ALA A 116 -15.92 -21.60 -21.64
N LEU A 117 -15.93 -22.67 -20.85
CA LEU A 117 -14.86 -23.65 -20.82
C LEU A 117 -15.05 -24.63 -21.99
N GLN A 118 -14.06 -24.69 -22.85
CA GLN A 118 -14.08 -25.51 -24.07
C GLN A 118 -12.79 -26.31 -24.21
N ARG A 119 -12.84 -27.34 -25.05
CA ARG A 119 -11.62 -28.07 -25.45
C ARG A 119 -10.91 -27.30 -26.55
N ASP A 120 -9.62 -27.08 -26.35
CA ASP A 120 -8.69 -26.61 -27.38
C ASP A 120 -7.65 -27.71 -27.64
N GLY A 121 -7.92 -28.51 -28.67
CA GLY A 121 -7.17 -29.73 -28.96
C GLY A 121 -7.21 -30.72 -27.78
N ALA A 122 -6.05 -30.98 -27.18
CA ALA A 122 -5.90 -31.87 -26.03
C ALA A 122 -6.05 -31.15 -24.67
N ARG A 123 -6.19 -29.83 -24.65
CA ARG A 123 -6.24 -29.01 -23.44
C ARG A 123 -7.63 -28.39 -23.25
N LEU A 124 -7.85 -27.86 -22.06
CA LEU A 124 -8.97 -26.97 -21.78
C LEU A 124 -8.51 -25.52 -21.96
N ALA A 125 -9.43 -24.69 -22.43
CA ALA A 125 -9.26 -23.26 -22.53
C ALA A 125 -10.57 -22.57 -22.15
N LEU A 126 -10.44 -21.37 -21.59
CA LEU A 126 -11.57 -20.46 -21.47
C LEU A 126 -11.71 -19.69 -22.78
N ALA A 127 -12.93 -19.46 -23.20
CA ALA A 127 -13.23 -18.59 -24.33
C ALA A 127 -12.68 -17.17 -24.06
N GLU A 128 -12.31 -16.48 -25.14
CA GLU A 128 -11.87 -15.08 -25.06
C GLU A 128 -12.95 -14.24 -24.36
N HIS A 129 -12.52 -13.50 -23.34
CA HIS A 129 -13.41 -12.65 -22.55
C HIS A 129 -12.59 -11.50 -21.95
N PRO A 130 -13.13 -10.28 -21.86
CA PRO A 130 -12.39 -9.12 -21.32
C PRO A 130 -11.99 -9.26 -19.84
N ALA A 131 -12.58 -10.22 -19.13
CA ALA A 131 -12.22 -10.53 -17.75
C ALA A 131 -11.19 -11.65 -17.61
N VAL A 132 -10.70 -12.24 -18.71
CA VAL A 132 -9.75 -13.37 -18.71
C VAL A 132 -8.35 -12.84 -19.03
N PHE A 133 -7.40 -13.11 -18.14
CA PHE A 133 -6.00 -12.69 -18.22
C PHE A 133 -5.06 -13.86 -17.92
N ASP A 134 -3.79 -13.72 -18.30
CA ASP A 134 -2.80 -14.69 -17.84
C ASP A 134 -2.66 -14.60 -16.31
N ALA A 135 -2.39 -15.72 -15.65
CA ALA A 135 -2.18 -15.69 -14.21
C ALA A 135 -0.92 -14.87 -13.88
N PRO A 136 -0.92 -14.10 -12.77
CA PRO A 136 0.27 -13.43 -12.29
C PRO A 136 1.44 -14.41 -12.21
N PRO A 137 2.66 -13.96 -12.51
CA PRO A 137 3.83 -14.82 -12.49
C PRO A 137 3.98 -15.46 -11.10
N ALA A 138 4.46 -16.70 -11.06
CA ALA A 138 4.96 -17.25 -9.81
C ALA A 138 6.09 -16.33 -9.34
N GLU A 139 5.95 -15.78 -8.15
CA GLU A 139 6.66 -14.60 -7.68
C GLU A 139 8.17 -14.64 -8.02
N ARG A 140 8.64 -13.64 -8.79
CA ARG A 140 10.07 -13.38 -8.95
C ARG A 140 10.44 -12.30 -7.96
N ARG A 141 11.38 -12.64 -7.05
CA ARG A 141 12.01 -11.71 -6.12
C ARG A 141 12.38 -10.40 -6.88
N PRO A 142 11.98 -9.21 -6.41
CA PRO A 142 12.16 -7.98 -7.17
C PRO A 142 13.63 -7.78 -7.59
N PRO A 143 13.91 -7.22 -8.78
CA PRO A 143 15.25 -6.78 -9.12
C PRO A 143 15.66 -5.71 -8.09
N ALA A 144 16.65 -6.03 -7.27
CA ALA A 144 17.00 -5.31 -6.05
C ALA A 144 17.55 -3.88 -6.25
N GLU A 145 17.66 -3.38 -7.48
CA GLU A 145 18.47 -2.19 -7.78
C GLU A 145 17.71 -1.03 -8.45
N ALA A 146 16.57 -1.26 -9.11
CA ALA A 146 15.87 -0.20 -9.85
C ALA A 146 14.73 0.47 -9.06
N CYS A 147 14.16 -0.22 -8.07
CA CYS A 147 13.04 0.26 -7.25
C CYS A 147 13.37 0.33 -5.75
N GLY A 148 14.57 -0.10 -5.34
CA GLY A 148 14.96 -0.18 -3.94
C GLY A 148 16.11 0.75 -3.61
N VAL A 149 15.85 1.77 -2.79
CA VAL A 149 16.86 2.25 -1.84
C VAL A 149 16.29 2.02 -0.45
N SER A 150 16.30 0.75 -0.01
CA SER A 150 16.08 0.46 1.41
C SER A 150 17.31 0.97 2.16
N VAL A 151 17.22 2.16 2.74
CA VAL A 151 18.27 2.72 3.60
C VAL A 151 18.28 1.99 4.95
N LYS A 152 19.41 1.92 5.65
CA LYS A 152 19.44 1.46 7.05
C LYS A 152 18.63 2.44 7.92
N GLY A 153 17.81 1.95 8.85
CA GLY A 153 16.76 2.76 9.47
C GLY A 153 15.54 2.93 8.55
N SER A 154 15.26 1.94 7.67
CA SER A 154 14.23 1.97 6.63
C SER A 154 12.80 2.16 7.11
N ARG A 155 12.57 2.18 8.42
CA ARG A 155 11.27 2.42 9.03
C ARG A 155 11.39 3.33 10.24
N LEU A 156 10.50 4.31 10.29
CA LEU A 156 10.27 5.11 11.48
C LEU A 156 9.45 4.33 12.50
N ASP A 157 9.99 4.25 13.72
CA ASP A 157 9.26 3.72 14.86
C ASP A 157 9.76 4.35 16.16
N TRP A 158 8.92 4.37 17.19
CA TRP A 158 9.28 4.95 18.47
C TRP A 158 8.44 4.37 19.61
N THR A 159 8.99 4.37 20.81
CA THR A 159 8.22 4.07 22.03
C THR A 159 7.37 5.24 22.47
N VAL A 160 6.27 4.99 23.18
CA VAL A 160 5.48 6.06 23.81
C VAL A 160 6.32 6.70 24.92
N PRO A 161 6.50 8.04 24.93
CA PRO A 161 7.30 8.70 25.96
C PRO A 161 6.63 8.57 27.33
N VAL A 162 7.44 8.32 28.37
CA VAL A 162 6.99 8.15 29.76
C VAL A 162 6.98 9.49 30.51
N SER A 163 7.78 10.46 30.06
CA SER A 163 7.94 11.79 30.66
C SER A 163 7.94 12.89 29.61
N GLU A 164 7.25 13.99 29.86
CA GLU A 164 7.20 15.15 28.94
C GLU A 164 8.50 15.97 28.91
N ALA A 165 9.32 15.92 29.97
CA ALA A 165 10.62 16.59 30.04
C ALA A 165 11.64 15.73 30.81
N ALA A 166 12.78 15.42 30.20
CA ALA A 166 13.84 14.62 30.82
C ALA A 166 15.24 15.00 30.28
N VAL A 167 16.26 14.83 31.11
CA VAL A 167 17.64 15.09 30.69
C VAL A 167 18.20 13.85 29.99
N LEU A 168 18.73 14.03 28.80
CA LEU A 168 19.40 12.98 28.05
C LEU A 168 20.74 12.65 28.70
N THR A 169 20.93 11.41 29.11
CA THR A 169 22.18 10.94 29.74
C THR A 169 23.10 10.19 28.78
N GLY A 170 22.54 9.64 27.71
CA GLY A 170 23.30 8.94 26.69
C GLY A 170 22.44 8.47 25.53
N ILE A 171 23.09 8.20 24.40
CA ILE A 171 22.46 7.63 23.20
C ILE A 171 23.24 6.37 22.83
N MET A 172 22.52 5.26 22.66
CA MET A 172 23.08 4.01 22.14
C MET A 172 22.43 3.67 20.80
N SER A 173 23.23 3.63 19.74
CA SER A 173 22.77 3.36 18.37
C SER A 173 23.00 1.89 17.99
N SER A 174 22.02 1.28 17.33
CA SER A 174 22.10 -0.07 16.77
C SER A 174 22.28 -0.02 15.23
N PRO A 175 22.94 -1.02 14.60
CA PRO A 175 23.12 -1.06 13.15
C PRO A 175 21.84 -1.12 12.30
N ASP A 176 20.68 -1.38 12.93
CA ASP A 176 19.35 -1.37 12.33
C ASP A 176 18.79 0.05 12.14
N GLY A 177 19.44 1.08 12.69
CA GLY A 177 18.96 2.47 12.68
C GLY A 177 18.02 2.81 13.85
N CYS A 178 17.98 1.98 14.89
CA CYS A 178 17.28 2.26 16.13
C CYS A 178 18.23 2.76 17.22
N HIS A 179 17.75 3.75 17.98
CA HIS A 179 18.52 4.50 18.96
C HIS A 179 17.81 4.46 20.30
N ALA A 180 18.53 4.03 21.34
CA ALA A 180 18.08 4.08 22.72
C ALA A 180 18.59 5.37 23.38
N LEU A 181 17.67 6.28 23.71
CA LEU A 181 17.92 7.52 24.41
C LEU A 181 17.69 7.26 25.91
N ALA A 182 18.78 7.22 26.68
CA ALA A 182 18.73 7.00 28.12
C ALA A 182 18.44 8.32 28.85
N LEU A 183 17.39 8.34 29.67
CA LEU A 183 16.92 9.51 30.39
C LEU A 183 17.36 9.49 31.87
N ASP A 184 17.47 10.65 32.50
CA ASP A 184 18.01 10.85 33.85
C ASP A 184 17.23 10.15 34.97
N ARG A 185 15.97 9.81 34.73
CA ARG A 185 15.12 9.05 35.68
C ARG A 185 15.15 7.53 35.43
N GLY A 186 16.01 7.06 34.54
CA GLY A 186 16.25 5.64 34.26
C GLY A 186 15.34 5.04 33.19
N GLU A 187 14.44 5.82 32.57
CA GLU A 187 13.68 5.39 31.41
C GLU A 187 14.56 5.36 30.15
N ILE A 188 14.16 4.52 29.19
CA ILE A 188 14.78 4.44 27.88
C ILE A 188 13.69 4.71 26.84
N PHE A 189 13.90 5.76 26.05
CA PHE A 189 13.09 6.06 24.88
C PHE A 189 13.78 5.50 23.64
N PHE A 190 13.08 4.67 22.87
CA PHE A 190 13.59 4.15 21.60
C PHE A 190 13.04 4.97 20.44
N LEU A 191 13.95 5.33 19.51
CA LEU A 191 13.64 5.99 18.25
C LEU A 191 14.38 5.29 17.11
N CYS A 192 13.65 4.76 16.14
CA CYS A 192 14.18 4.28 14.88
C CYS A 192 14.07 5.39 13.84
N ALA A 193 15.22 5.92 13.44
CA ALA A 193 15.37 7.04 12.52
C ALA A 193 16.80 7.07 11.97
N PRO A 194 17.07 7.68 10.81
CA PRO A 194 18.44 7.89 10.35
C PRO A 194 19.26 8.70 11.37
N ALA A 195 20.55 8.38 11.52
CA ALA A 195 21.38 8.91 12.59
C ALA A 195 21.55 10.43 12.52
N GLU A 196 21.55 11.00 11.30
CA GLU A 196 21.55 12.43 11.02
C GLU A 196 20.32 13.16 11.57
N ALA A 197 19.25 12.44 11.89
CA ALA A 197 18.03 13.00 12.46
C ALA A 197 18.04 13.09 13.99
N ILE A 198 19.16 12.77 14.64
CA ILE A 198 19.31 12.78 16.10
C ILE A 198 20.42 13.79 16.46
N PRO A 199 20.11 15.10 16.46
CA PRO A 199 21.09 16.15 16.72
C PRO A 199 21.36 16.39 18.22
N PHE A 200 20.88 15.51 19.11
CA PHE A 200 20.94 15.68 20.56
C PHE A 200 22.22 15.12 21.17
N SER A 201 22.63 15.70 22.30
CA SER A 201 23.80 15.29 23.07
C SER A 201 23.44 15.00 24.53
N ALA A 202 24.26 14.17 25.18
CA ALA A 202 24.12 13.95 26.62
C ALA A 202 24.27 15.30 27.37
N GLY A 203 23.33 15.58 28.26
CA GLY A 203 23.17 16.86 28.95
C GLY A 203 21.99 17.69 28.47
N ASP A 204 21.45 17.42 27.28
CA ASP A 204 20.30 18.16 26.74
C ASP A 204 19.03 17.87 27.55
N LEU A 205 18.26 18.91 27.86
CA LEU A 205 16.88 18.77 28.33
C LEU A 205 15.98 18.52 27.12
N LEU A 206 15.35 17.34 27.06
CA LEU A 206 14.46 16.96 25.98
C LEU A 206 13.00 17.06 26.41
N HIS A 207 12.19 17.68 25.56
CA HIS A 207 10.74 17.68 25.63
C HIS A 207 10.17 16.73 24.58
N LEU A 208 9.44 15.70 25.01
CA LEU A 208 8.93 14.62 24.16
C LEU A 208 7.40 14.69 24.11
N THR A 209 6.85 15.12 22.97
CA THR A 209 5.40 15.33 22.81
C THR A 209 4.85 14.49 21.66
N PRO A 210 3.90 13.56 21.91
CA PRO A 210 3.22 12.84 20.84
C PRO A 210 2.48 13.82 19.91
N VAL A 211 2.54 13.57 18.61
CA VAL A 211 1.83 14.35 17.59
C VAL A 211 0.83 13.45 16.88
N GLU A 212 -0.42 13.89 16.80
CA GLU A 212 -1.46 13.22 16.01
C GLU A 212 -2.12 14.24 15.09
N ILE A 213 -2.16 13.92 13.81
CA ILE A 213 -2.79 14.69 12.76
C ILE A 213 -4.02 13.89 12.32
N ASP A 214 -5.19 14.53 12.36
CA ASP A 214 -6.46 13.92 11.92
C ASP A 214 -7.32 14.97 11.19
N GLY A 215 -6.98 15.23 9.94
CA GLY A 215 -7.55 16.29 9.10
C GLY A 215 -6.54 17.39 8.77
N GLY A 216 -7.01 18.45 8.10
CA GLY A 216 -6.17 19.52 7.56
C GLY A 216 -6.02 19.44 6.04
N VAL A 217 -5.47 20.51 5.45
CA VAL A 217 -5.26 20.63 4.00
C VAL A 217 -3.76 20.58 3.74
N TYR A 218 -3.31 19.53 3.08
CA TYR A 218 -1.92 19.31 2.72
C TYR A 218 -1.82 19.12 1.20
N PRO A 219 -0.92 19.84 0.50
CA PRO A 219 -0.80 19.80 -0.97
C PRO A 219 -0.52 18.41 -1.56
N GLU A 220 0.21 17.56 -0.84
CA GLU A 220 0.63 16.22 -1.24
C GLU A 220 -0.46 15.15 -1.09
N ARG A 221 -1.55 15.49 -0.40
CA ARG A 221 -2.64 14.56 -0.08
C ARG A 221 -3.62 14.48 -1.26
N PRO A 222 -4.02 13.28 -1.70
CA PRO A 222 -5.10 13.13 -2.69
C PRO A 222 -6.40 13.78 -2.22
N GLU A 223 -7.20 14.34 -3.13
CA GLU A 223 -8.40 15.11 -2.78
C GLU A 223 -9.42 14.30 -1.95
N ASN A 224 -9.51 13.01 -2.21
CA ASN A 224 -10.45 12.04 -1.64
C ASN A 224 -9.98 11.39 -0.33
N GLU A 225 -8.77 11.66 0.16
CA GLU A 225 -8.24 11.03 1.38
C GLU A 225 -8.26 11.96 2.57
N ARG A 226 -8.51 11.48 3.79
CA ARG A 226 -8.31 12.34 4.99
C ARG A 226 -6.82 12.39 5.32
N ALA A 227 -6.29 13.58 5.60
CA ALA A 227 -4.95 13.72 6.13
C ALA A 227 -4.87 13.05 7.51
N PHE A 228 -3.89 12.18 7.70
CA PHE A 228 -3.65 11.51 8.96
C PHE A 228 -2.17 11.20 9.12
N ALA A 229 -1.65 11.46 10.31
CA ALA A 229 -0.32 11.03 10.68
C ALA A 229 -0.19 10.90 12.19
N ARG A 230 0.77 10.07 12.61
CA ARG A 230 1.21 9.96 14.01
C ARG A 230 2.69 10.22 14.05
N GLY A 231 3.15 10.86 15.11
CA GLY A 231 4.52 11.28 15.24
C GLY A 231 4.96 11.51 16.67
N ILE A 232 6.22 11.91 16.80
CA ILE A 232 6.81 12.39 18.03
C ILE A 232 7.56 13.68 17.72
N HIS A 233 7.27 14.72 18.50
CA HIS A 233 8.03 15.96 18.53
C HIS A 233 9.04 15.90 19.69
N ILE A 234 10.30 16.11 19.38
CA ILE A 234 11.41 16.14 20.32
C ILE A 234 12.05 17.52 20.26
N GLU A 235 11.98 18.27 21.35
CA GLU A 235 12.51 19.62 21.44
C GLU A 235 13.60 19.72 22.52
N SER A 236 14.62 20.50 22.24
CA SER A 236 15.73 20.83 23.14
C SER A 236 16.06 22.32 23.01
N GLU A 237 16.99 22.82 23.82
CA GLU A 237 17.47 24.21 23.70
C GLU A 237 18.13 24.50 22.34
N THR A 238 18.60 23.48 21.61
CA THR A 238 19.38 23.67 20.39
C THR A 238 18.69 23.19 19.13
N HIS A 239 17.72 22.27 19.23
CA HIS A 239 17.06 21.64 18.08
C HIS A 239 15.62 21.26 18.39
N ALA A 240 14.79 21.28 17.35
CA ALA A 240 13.49 20.62 17.30
C ALA A 240 13.50 19.56 16.19
N VAL A 241 12.94 18.38 16.48
CA VAL A 241 12.81 17.26 15.56
C VAL A 241 11.36 16.77 15.59
N LEU A 242 10.72 16.71 14.42
CA LEU A 242 9.41 16.10 14.24
C LEU A 242 9.54 14.85 13.38
N VAL A 243 9.34 13.69 13.99
CA VAL A 243 9.31 12.39 13.30
C VAL A 243 7.86 12.02 13.03
N LEU A 244 7.51 11.72 11.78
CA LEU A 244 6.12 11.57 11.36
C LEU A 244 5.92 10.36 10.43
N ARG A 245 4.88 9.56 10.69
CA ARG A 245 4.41 8.43 9.86
C ARG A 245 2.92 8.59 9.56
N GLY A 246 2.53 8.57 8.29
CA GLY A 246 1.13 8.76 7.85
C GLY A 246 1.00 8.92 6.34
N ASN A 247 0.09 9.79 5.89
CA ASN A 247 -0.06 10.16 4.47
C ASN A 247 0.28 11.64 4.18
N VAL A 248 0.99 12.31 5.09
CA VAL A 248 1.45 13.70 4.97
C VAL A 248 2.91 13.83 5.44
N LEU A 249 3.63 14.84 4.92
CA LEU A 249 5.04 15.06 5.26
C LEU A 249 5.19 15.94 6.52
N ALA A 250 6.25 15.70 7.29
CA ALA A 250 6.60 16.46 8.48
C ALA A 250 6.91 17.93 8.16
N ARG A 251 6.37 18.85 8.98
CA ARG A 251 6.52 20.31 8.82
C ARG A 251 6.56 21.00 10.17
N GLY A 252 7.32 22.09 10.28
CA GLY A 252 7.36 22.92 11.49
C GLY A 252 6.00 23.54 11.87
N SER A 253 5.12 23.80 10.90
CA SER A 253 3.77 24.33 11.15
C SER A 253 2.90 23.38 12.01
N MET A 254 3.14 22.08 11.94
CA MET A 254 2.39 21.06 12.69
C MET A 254 2.63 21.13 14.20
N ILE A 255 3.75 21.71 14.62
CA ILE A 255 4.14 21.91 16.02
C ILE A 255 4.07 23.38 16.43
N GLY A 256 3.38 24.22 15.65
CA GLY A 256 3.15 25.63 15.98
C GLY A 256 4.38 26.54 15.84
N ARG A 257 5.43 26.09 15.15
CA ARG A 257 6.66 26.88 14.99
C ARG A 257 6.47 28.06 14.03
N GLN A 258 7.10 29.20 14.33
CA GLN A 258 7.04 30.42 13.53
C GLN A 258 8.45 30.99 13.25
N PRO A 259 8.70 31.59 12.07
CA PRO A 259 7.77 31.67 10.93
C PRO A 259 7.62 30.30 10.25
N SER A 260 6.39 29.88 9.97
CA SER A 260 6.13 28.64 9.24
C SER A 260 6.09 28.91 7.74
N VAL A 261 7.25 28.97 7.09
CA VAL A 261 7.28 28.98 5.61
C VAL A 261 7.19 27.54 5.14
N ASP A 262 5.96 27.06 4.98
CA ASP A 262 5.72 25.69 4.51
C ASP A 262 6.06 25.52 3.03
N PHE A 263 6.53 24.33 2.69
CA PHE A 263 6.66 23.88 1.30
C PHE A 263 5.32 23.31 0.79
N ARG A 264 5.18 23.29 -0.54
CA ARG A 264 4.26 22.40 -1.24
C ARG A 264 5.02 21.16 -1.65
N ALA A 265 4.35 20.02 -1.63
CA ALA A 265 4.92 18.77 -2.09
C ALA A 265 3.99 18.14 -3.13
N GLU A 266 4.58 17.71 -4.24
CA GLU A 266 3.93 16.88 -5.26
C GLU A 266 4.54 15.49 -5.17
N LEU A 267 3.70 14.46 -5.14
CA LEU A 267 4.11 13.06 -5.08
C LEU A 267 3.85 12.41 -6.42
N THR A 268 4.88 11.83 -7.01
CA THR A 268 4.77 11.15 -8.31
C THR A 268 5.39 9.76 -8.25
N PRO A 269 4.83 8.76 -8.95
CA PRO A 269 5.47 7.46 -9.08
C PRO A 269 6.89 7.59 -9.65
N LEU A 270 7.82 6.85 -9.07
CA LEU A 270 9.22 6.90 -9.48
C LEU A 270 9.37 6.46 -10.94
N LYS A 271 9.82 7.38 -11.80
CA LYS A 271 9.93 7.13 -13.23
C LYS A 271 10.81 5.91 -13.54
N GLY A 272 10.25 4.97 -14.29
CA GLY A 272 10.94 3.73 -14.68
C GLY A 272 10.81 2.59 -13.67
N CYS A 273 10.15 2.81 -12.53
CA CYS A 273 9.73 1.76 -11.61
C CYS A 273 8.22 1.50 -11.80
N ARG A 274 7.83 0.25 -12.03
CA ARG A 274 6.41 -0.17 -12.12
C ARG A 274 5.88 -0.71 -10.78
N GLY A 275 6.57 -0.41 -9.70
CA GLY A 275 6.35 -1.03 -8.40
C GLY A 275 6.92 -2.45 -8.29
N PHE A 276 6.74 -3.03 -7.10
CA PHE A 276 7.13 -4.40 -6.78
C PHE A 276 6.19 -4.98 -5.72
N HIS A 277 6.08 -6.31 -5.66
CA HIS A 277 5.37 -6.96 -4.57
C HIS A 277 6.27 -7.10 -3.33
N ASP A 278 5.75 -6.70 -2.17
CA ASP A 278 6.40 -6.94 -0.89
C ASP A 278 6.21 -8.40 -0.42
N ALA A 279 6.76 -8.74 0.74
CA ALA A 279 6.65 -10.09 1.31
C ALA A 279 5.20 -10.52 1.67
N CYS A 280 4.24 -9.59 1.58
CA CYS A 280 2.83 -9.82 1.82
C CYS A 280 2.01 -9.94 0.52
N GLY A 281 2.68 -9.85 -0.64
CA GLY A 281 2.06 -9.78 -1.95
C GLY A 281 1.43 -8.42 -2.28
N SER A 282 1.65 -7.38 -1.48
CA SER A 282 1.13 -6.02 -1.74
C SER A 282 1.95 -5.36 -2.84
N LEU A 283 1.29 -4.71 -3.81
CA LEU A 283 1.97 -3.88 -4.80
C LEU A 283 2.42 -2.58 -4.15
N VAL A 284 3.73 -2.35 -4.11
CA VAL A 284 4.37 -1.15 -3.59
C VAL A 284 4.92 -0.34 -4.75
N GLU A 285 4.46 0.90 -4.87
CA GLU A 285 4.91 1.88 -5.84
C GLU A 285 5.74 2.98 -5.14
N PRO A 286 7.06 3.00 -5.29
CA PRO A 286 7.89 4.07 -4.74
C PRO A 286 7.52 5.43 -5.33
N LEU A 287 7.49 6.45 -4.47
CA LEU A 287 7.18 7.82 -4.85
C LEU A 287 8.45 8.70 -4.81
N GLU A 288 8.52 9.65 -5.73
CA GLU A 288 9.43 10.79 -5.67
C GLU A 288 8.67 12.00 -5.13
N VAL A 289 9.24 12.65 -4.13
CA VAL A 289 8.70 13.83 -3.45
C VAL A 289 9.30 15.09 -4.07
N SER A 290 8.51 15.87 -4.79
CA SER A 290 8.93 17.15 -5.37
C SER A 290 8.48 18.32 -4.49
N LEU A 291 9.43 18.96 -3.81
CA LEU A 291 9.21 20.14 -2.98
C LEU A 291 9.21 21.41 -3.82
N LEU A 292 8.25 22.31 -3.56
CA LEU A 292 7.99 23.55 -4.28
C LEU A 292 7.61 24.69 -3.31
N GLY A 293 7.79 25.94 -3.73
CA GLY A 293 7.29 27.14 -3.04
C GLY A 293 8.34 27.89 -2.23
N ASP A 294 7.89 28.89 -1.46
CA ASP A 294 8.76 29.87 -0.79
C ASP A 294 9.67 29.28 0.30
N GLY A 295 9.34 28.07 0.79
CA GLY A 295 10.13 27.33 1.78
C GLY A 295 11.31 26.54 1.19
N VAL A 296 11.49 26.51 -0.13
CA VAL A 296 12.55 25.74 -0.81
C VAL A 296 13.19 26.54 -1.94
N SER A 297 14.49 26.36 -2.15
CA SER A 297 15.24 27.03 -3.23
C SER A 297 14.96 26.39 -4.59
N GLY A 298 13.81 26.71 -5.18
CA GLY A 298 13.37 26.16 -6.46
C GLY A 298 12.61 24.85 -6.31
N VAL A 299 12.83 23.93 -7.26
CA VAL A 299 12.22 22.58 -7.23
C VAL A 299 13.26 21.60 -6.71
N VAL A 300 12.93 20.89 -5.63
CA VAL A 300 13.82 19.87 -5.05
C VAL A 300 13.11 18.53 -5.06
N SER A 301 13.64 17.56 -5.79
CA SER A 301 13.14 16.19 -5.81
C SER A 301 13.90 15.36 -4.78
N LEU A 302 13.16 14.66 -3.93
CA LEU A 302 13.65 13.77 -2.88
C LEU A 302 13.08 12.36 -3.08
N ARG A 303 13.93 11.37 -2.88
CA ARG A 303 13.57 9.96 -2.77
C ARG A 303 13.70 9.49 -1.33
N ALA A 304 13.20 8.28 -1.07
CA ALA A 304 13.46 7.60 0.20
C ALA A 304 14.97 7.57 0.49
N GLY A 305 15.36 8.03 1.66
CA GLY A 305 16.74 8.19 2.09
C GLY A 305 17.38 9.56 1.85
N GLU A 306 16.72 10.45 1.11
CA GLU A 306 17.27 11.76 0.76
C GLU A 306 16.72 12.86 1.66
N SER A 307 17.54 13.90 1.86
CA SER A 307 17.18 15.10 2.62
C SER A 307 17.38 16.37 1.81
N ALA A 308 16.54 17.37 2.06
CA ALA A 308 16.73 18.73 1.57
C ALA A 308 16.76 19.74 2.71
N ALA A 309 17.64 20.73 2.59
CA ALA A 309 17.55 21.94 3.38
C ALA A 309 16.33 22.77 2.93
N LEU A 310 15.58 23.31 3.88
CA LEU A 310 14.47 24.24 3.67
C LEU A 310 14.87 25.65 4.17
N ALA A 311 14.06 26.66 3.82
CA ALA A 311 14.11 28.03 4.36
C ALA A 311 15.54 28.57 4.65
N GLU A 312 16.30 28.85 3.58
CA GLU A 312 17.69 29.34 3.63
C GLU A 312 18.68 28.51 4.49
N GLY A 313 18.38 27.23 4.73
CA GLY A 313 19.24 26.30 5.47
C GLY A 313 18.97 26.20 6.96
N ALA A 314 17.93 26.85 7.48
CA ALA A 314 17.57 26.79 8.89
C ALA A 314 16.85 25.48 9.29
N GLU A 315 16.25 24.80 8.31
CA GLU A 315 15.47 23.59 8.52
C GLU A 315 15.89 22.51 7.51
N THR A 316 15.57 21.26 7.80
CA THR A 316 15.84 20.12 6.94
C THR A 316 14.65 19.17 6.95
N LEU A 317 14.23 18.74 5.76
CA LEU A 317 13.31 17.62 5.59
C LEU A 317 14.09 16.39 5.13
N LEU A 318 13.93 15.28 5.84
CA LEU A 318 14.41 13.96 5.46
C LEU A 318 13.21 13.09 5.09
N VAL A 319 13.24 12.48 3.91
CA VAL A 319 12.23 11.50 3.49
C VAL A 319 12.77 10.12 3.79
N VAL A 320 12.18 9.42 4.76
CA VAL A 320 12.58 8.05 5.12
C VAL A 320 11.90 7.05 4.20
N ARG A 321 10.61 7.25 3.93
CA ARG A 321 9.80 6.40 3.05
C ARG A 321 8.74 7.22 2.35
N ALA A 322 8.48 6.92 1.08
CA ALA A 322 7.38 7.50 0.32
C ALA A 322 6.90 6.47 -0.70
N GLU A 323 5.73 5.90 -0.46
CA GLU A 323 5.18 4.78 -1.22
C GLU A 323 3.66 4.89 -1.36
N ASP A 324 3.14 4.43 -2.49
CA ASP A 324 1.72 4.13 -2.70
C ASP A 324 1.52 2.62 -2.81
N MET A 325 0.41 2.13 -2.25
CA MET A 325 0.03 0.71 -2.21
C MET A 325 -1.41 0.54 -2.68
N PRO A 326 -1.63 0.68 -4.01
CA PRO A 326 -2.96 0.58 -4.59
C PRO A 326 -3.53 -0.84 -4.47
N VAL A 327 -2.69 -1.87 -4.36
CA VAL A 327 -3.08 -3.25 -4.05
C VAL A 327 -2.35 -3.68 -2.78
N ARG A 328 -3.07 -3.99 -1.71
CA ARG A 328 -2.46 -4.30 -0.41
C ARG A 328 -3.20 -5.38 0.35
N ASN A 329 -2.47 -6.12 1.19
CA ASN A 329 -3.05 -7.03 2.17
C ASN A 329 -3.12 -6.35 3.55
N ALA A 330 -4.34 -5.99 3.99
CA ALA A 330 -4.57 -5.27 5.23
C ALA A 330 -4.16 -6.05 6.50
N GLU A 331 -4.07 -7.39 6.45
CA GLU A 331 -3.61 -8.19 7.59
C GLU A 331 -2.10 -8.14 7.79
N CYS A 332 -1.35 -7.89 6.73
CA CYS A 332 0.11 -7.85 6.77
C CYS A 332 0.65 -6.45 7.08
N PHE A 333 -0.23 -5.44 7.01
CA PHE A 333 0.11 -4.06 7.21
C PHE A 333 -0.16 -3.64 8.65
N THR A 334 0.90 -3.28 9.38
CA THR A 334 0.81 -2.68 10.73
C THR A 334 0.80 -1.16 10.69
N ALA A 335 0.77 -0.54 9.51
CA ALA A 335 0.64 0.92 9.43
C ALA A 335 -0.74 1.32 9.98
N PRO A 336 -0.86 2.51 10.59
CA PRO A 336 -1.99 2.81 11.48
C PRO A 336 -3.36 2.93 10.78
N ILE A 337 -3.43 2.77 9.45
CA ILE A 337 -4.62 3.09 8.66
C ILE A 337 -4.70 2.21 7.42
N ASP A 338 -5.93 1.87 7.06
CA ASP A 338 -6.34 1.37 5.74
C ASP A 338 -6.25 2.49 4.67
N GLN A 339 -5.05 3.03 4.45
CA GLN A 339 -4.76 4.01 3.39
C GLN A 339 -3.74 3.45 2.40
N PRO A 340 -3.87 3.77 1.10
CA PRO A 340 -2.92 3.31 0.09
C PRO A 340 -1.56 4.01 0.23
N ARG A 341 -1.54 5.26 0.68
CA ARG A 341 -0.31 6.07 0.77
C ARG A 341 0.38 5.93 2.12
N LEU A 342 1.69 5.71 2.08
CA LEU A 342 2.57 5.68 3.25
C LEU A 342 3.76 6.62 3.06
N LEU A 343 3.80 7.65 3.90
CA LEU A 343 4.88 8.61 4.02
C LEU A 343 5.49 8.50 5.42
N GLU A 344 6.82 8.44 5.45
CA GLU A 344 7.64 8.52 6.65
C GLU A 344 8.67 9.62 6.42
N SER A 345 8.63 10.65 7.27
CA SER A 345 9.51 11.82 7.10
C SER A 345 9.89 12.41 8.44
N ILE A 346 11.02 13.10 8.44
CA ILE A 346 11.54 13.81 9.61
C ILE A 346 11.82 15.25 9.23
N TRP A 347 11.29 16.16 10.02
CA TRP A 347 11.62 17.58 9.94
C TRP A 347 12.55 17.94 11.10
N ILE A 348 13.61 18.70 10.82
CA ILE A 348 14.65 19.09 11.78
C ILE A 348 14.88 20.58 11.65
N ALA A 349 14.99 21.30 12.76
CA ALA A 349 15.44 22.69 12.76
C ALA A 349 16.28 23.02 13.98
N ALA A 350 17.30 23.86 13.82
CA ALA A 350 18.01 24.46 14.94
C ALA A 350 17.06 25.36 15.73
N ALA A 351 17.14 25.43 17.05
CA ALA A 351 16.28 26.29 17.86
C ALA A 351 16.37 27.77 17.38
N PRO A 352 15.25 28.51 17.42
CA PRO A 352 15.29 29.93 17.06
C PRO A 352 16.29 30.67 17.95
N ALA A 353 17.08 31.56 17.35
CA ALA A 353 17.98 32.41 18.12
C ALA A 353 17.15 33.27 19.13
N PRO A 354 17.63 33.44 20.37
CA PRO A 354 16.89 34.10 21.44
C PRO A 354 16.58 35.59 21.18
#